data_AF-A0A958MKN1-F1
#
_entry.id   AF-A0A958MKN1-F1
#
_cell.length_a   1.000
_cell.length_b   1.000
_cell.length_c   1.000
_cell.angle_alpha   90.00
_cell.angle_beta   90.00
_cell.angle_gamma   90.00
#
_symmetry.space_group_name_H-M   'P 1'
#
loop_
_entity.id
_entity.type
_entity.pdbx_description
1 polymer ?
#
loop_
_entity_poly.entity_id
_entity_poly.type
_entity_poly.pdbx_seq_one_letter_code
_entity_poly.pdbx_strand_id
1 'polypeptide(L)'
;MTYSVSQLLTQDITLQPIEIKGWVRTFRANRFIALNDGSTINNIQCVVDFESTDEAILKRITTGAAVHIKGDLVESQGKGQKLEIQVSSIQILGDSHPDEYPIQPKKHSFEFLRENAHLRTRTSTFSAVMRLRSSLSFAIHKYFNENGFYYMHTPIITGSDAEGAGEMFRVSALDAKNPPLTDDGHVDYKKDFFGKETNLTVSGQLEAETYAMSLGKVYTFGPTFRAENSNTSRHLAEFWMIEPEVAFMDLAGNMDLAEDFMKSVLSYVLEHNREDLEFLENRLLDEEKNKPQAERSEMSLIEKIKFVVDNNFKRVSYTEAIDILKN
;
A
#
# COMPACT_ATOMS: atom_id res chain seq x y z
N MET A 1 -10.65 7.45 -26.94
CA MET A 1 -10.37 7.74 -25.52
C MET A 1 -9.80 6.48 -24.92
N THR A 2 -8.72 6.55 -24.13
CA THR A 2 -8.15 5.36 -23.47
C THR A 2 -8.90 5.11 -22.17
N TYR A 3 -9.45 3.91 -21.99
CA TYR A 3 -10.18 3.53 -20.78
C TYR A 3 -9.29 2.69 -19.85
N SER A 4 -9.57 2.75 -18.54
CA SER A 4 -9.04 1.77 -17.58
C SER A 4 -9.91 0.51 -17.54
N VAL A 5 -9.34 -0.61 -17.09
CA VAL A 5 -10.08 -1.85 -16.86
C VAL A 5 -11.23 -1.63 -15.86
N SER A 6 -10.98 -0.90 -14.77
CA SER A 6 -12.01 -0.59 -13.76
C SER A 6 -13.20 0.20 -14.33
N GLN A 7 -12.94 1.15 -15.25
CA GLN A 7 -13.99 1.90 -15.93
C GLN A 7 -14.81 0.99 -16.86
N LEU A 8 -14.14 0.15 -17.66
CA LEU A 8 -14.84 -0.71 -18.61
C LEU A 8 -15.73 -1.74 -17.91
N LEU A 9 -15.31 -2.28 -16.77
CA LEU A 9 -16.07 -3.28 -16.02
C LEU A 9 -17.33 -2.70 -15.34
N THR A 10 -17.41 -1.38 -15.18
CA THR A 10 -18.54 -0.68 -14.53
C THR A 10 -19.49 -0.01 -15.51
N GLN A 11 -19.16 0.05 -16.81
CA GLN A 11 -20.03 0.61 -17.83
C GLN A 11 -21.19 -0.34 -18.18
N ASP A 12 -22.38 0.22 -18.36
CA ASP A 12 -23.49 -0.46 -19.03
C ASP A 12 -23.28 -0.41 -20.55
N ILE A 13 -23.48 -1.55 -21.21
CA ILE A 13 -22.95 -1.85 -22.55
C ILE A 13 -23.43 -0.86 -23.62
N THR A 14 -22.49 -0.40 -24.42
CA THR A 14 -22.74 -0.02 -25.82
C THR A 14 -21.59 -0.52 -26.69
N LEU A 15 -21.94 -0.99 -27.90
CA LEU A 15 -21.04 -1.36 -29.01
C LEU A 15 -20.15 -0.18 -29.40
N GLN A 16 -19.14 0.12 -28.58
CA GLN A 16 -18.24 1.23 -28.78
C GLN A 16 -16.85 0.70 -29.10
N PRO A 17 -16.19 1.26 -30.14
CA PRO A 17 -14.78 1.02 -30.35
C PRO A 17 -14.02 1.66 -29.18
N ILE A 18 -13.29 0.84 -28.44
CA ILE A 18 -12.48 1.26 -27.31
C ILE A 18 -11.00 1.04 -27.59
N GLU A 19 -10.17 1.75 -26.81
CA GLU A 19 -8.74 1.51 -26.74
C GLU A 19 -8.32 1.27 -25.30
N ILE A 20 -7.54 0.22 -25.06
CA ILE A 20 -7.01 -0.13 -23.74
C ILE A 20 -5.53 -0.49 -23.82
N LYS A 21 -4.79 -0.13 -22.77
CA LYS A 21 -3.39 -0.50 -22.60
C LYS A 21 -3.24 -1.25 -21.29
N GLY A 22 -2.43 -2.30 -21.28
CA GLY A 22 -2.18 -3.06 -20.06
C GLY A 22 -1.11 -4.12 -20.25
N TRP A 23 -0.98 -4.98 -19.25
CA TRP A 23 -0.06 -6.10 -19.24
C TRP A 23 -0.82 -7.42 -19.29
N VAL A 24 -0.33 -8.34 -20.11
CA VAL A 24 -0.89 -9.69 -20.26
C VAL A 24 -0.68 -10.47 -18.95
N ARG A 25 -1.78 -10.93 -18.34
CA ARG A 25 -1.76 -11.83 -17.19
C ARG A 25 -1.61 -13.28 -17.59
N THR A 26 -2.40 -13.70 -18.57
CA THR A 26 -2.33 -15.02 -19.20
C THR A 26 -2.83 -14.92 -20.63
N PHE A 27 -2.28 -15.75 -21.50
CA PHE A 27 -2.78 -15.96 -22.86
C PHE A 27 -3.11 -17.44 -23.04
N ARG A 28 -4.35 -17.76 -23.40
CA ARG A 28 -4.86 -19.15 -23.43
C ARG A 28 -5.48 -19.48 -24.78
N ALA A 29 -5.26 -20.71 -25.23
CA ALA A 29 -5.80 -21.25 -26.49
C ALA A 29 -5.52 -20.37 -27.73
N ASN A 30 -4.42 -19.61 -27.70
CA ASN A 30 -4.07 -18.58 -28.69
C ASN A 30 -5.18 -17.55 -28.98
N ARG A 31 -6.17 -17.43 -28.09
CA ARG A 31 -7.40 -16.67 -28.34
C ARG A 31 -7.74 -15.71 -27.21
N PHE A 32 -7.56 -16.13 -25.95
CA PHE A 32 -8.04 -15.37 -24.80
C PHE A 32 -6.88 -14.73 -24.05
N ILE A 33 -6.79 -13.41 -24.11
CA ILE A 33 -5.89 -12.60 -23.30
C ILE A 33 -6.64 -12.15 -22.05
N ALA A 34 -6.11 -12.47 -20.88
CA ALA A 34 -6.50 -11.78 -19.65
C ALA A 34 -5.60 -10.55 -19.50
N LEU A 35 -6.16 -9.35 -19.66
CA LEU A 35 -5.44 -8.08 -19.59
C LEU A 35 -5.71 -7.38 -18.26
N ASN A 36 -4.68 -6.79 -17.66
CA ASN A 36 -4.81 -5.96 -16.46
C ASN A 36 -3.92 -4.73 -16.58
N ASP A 37 -4.43 -3.59 -16.14
CA ASP A 37 -3.73 -2.30 -16.15
C ASP A 37 -3.38 -1.79 -14.74
N GLY A 38 -3.70 -2.58 -13.71
CA GLY A 38 -3.50 -2.24 -12.30
C GLY A 38 -4.64 -1.44 -11.65
N SER A 39 -5.62 -0.95 -12.42
CA SER A 39 -6.72 -0.11 -11.92
C SER A 39 -7.72 -0.85 -11.02
N THR A 40 -7.80 -2.18 -11.13
CA THR A 40 -8.61 -3.08 -10.32
C THR A 40 -7.87 -4.43 -10.18
N ILE A 41 -8.31 -5.26 -9.24
CA ILE A 41 -7.90 -6.66 -9.11
C ILE A 41 -8.36 -7.51 -10.31
N ASN A 42 -9.44 -7.09 -10.96
CA ASN A 42 -10.08 -7.82 -12.04
C ASN A 42 -9.34 -7.67 -13.37
N ASN A 43 -9.42 -8.70 -14.21
CA ASN A 43 -8.89 -8.67 -15.57
C ASN A 43 -10.04 -8.41 -16.54
N ILE A 44 -9.75 -7.76 -17.66
CA ILE A 44 -10.65 -7.77 -18.82
C ILE A 44 -10.19 -8.82 -19.82
N GLN A 45 -11.14 -9.58 -20.35
CA GLN A 45 -10.86 -10.56 -21.40
C GLN A 45 -10.79 -9.85 -22.75
N CYS A 46 -9.74 -10.12 -23.51
CA CYS A 46 -9.63 -9.72 -24.91
C CYS A 46 -9.58 -10.98 -25.78
N VAL A 47 -10.50 -11.07 -26.74
CA VAL A 47 -10.66 -12.19 -27.66
C VAL A 47 -9.97 -11.83 -28.97
N VAL A 48 -8.86 -12.51 -29.25
CA VAL A 48 -8.09 -12.38 -30.48
C VAL A 48 -8.54 -13.44 -31.46
N ASP A 49 -8.81 -13.03 -32.70
CA ASP A 49 -8.97 -13.96 -33.81
C ASP A 49 -7.59 -14.44 -34.29
N PHE A 50 -7.21 -15.65 -33.89
CA PHE A 50 -5.91 -16.21 -34.21
C PHE A 50 -5.77 -16.61 -35.68
N GLU A 51 -6.87 -16.77 -36.43
CA GLU A 51 -6.82 -17.08 -37.86
C GLU A 51 -6.44 -15.86 -38.70
N SER A 52 -6.83 -14.67 -38.24
CA SER A 52 -6.56 -13.39 -38.91
C SER A 52 -5.36 -12.62 -38.34
N THR A 53 -4.83 -13.04 -37.19
CA THR A 53 -3.67 -12.39 -36.54
C THR A 53 -2.36 -13.07 -36.94
N ASP A 54 -1.34 -12.29 -37.30
CA ASP A 54 0.00 -12.79 -37.63
C ASP A 54 0.58 -13.66 -36.49
N GLU A 55 1.03 -14.87 -36.83
CA GLU A 55 1.65 -15.83 -35.92
C GLU A 55 2.86 -15.24 -35.17
N ALA A 56 3.61 -14.35 -35.82
CA ALA A 56 4.73 -13.65 -35.19
C ALA A 56 4.28 -12.70 -34.06
N ILE A 57 3.10 -12.09 -34.20
CA ILE A 57 2.50 -11.27 -33.14
C ILE A 57 1.99 -12.18 -32.02
N LEU A 58 1.27 -13.26 -32.36
CA LEU A 58 0.72 -14.20 -31.37
C LEU A 58 1.81 -14.76 -30.43
N LYS A 59 2.99 -15.09 -30.96
CA LYS A 59 4.14 -15.58 -30.17
C LYS A 59 4.69 -14.55 -29.17
N ARG A 60 4.44 -13.26 -29.39
CA ARG A 60 4.89 -12.16 -28.52
C ARG A 60 3.88 -11.80 -27.43
N ILE A 61 2.68 -12.40 -27.45
CA ILE A 61 1.67 -12.24 -26.40
C ILE A 61 2.00 -13.16 -25.22
N THR A 62 3.03 -12.78 -24.46
CA THR A 62 3.54 -13.54 -23.31
C THR A 62 3.12 -12.89 -21.99
N THR A 63 3.17 -13.65 -20.90
CA THR A 63 2.90 -13.11 -19.54
C THR A 63 3.83 -11.94 -19.25
N GLY A 64 3.26 -10.80 -18.85
CA GLY A 64 3.98 -9.57 -18.57
C GLY A 64 4.25 -8.68 -19.79
N ALA A 65 3.92 -9.11 -21.01
CA ALA A 65 4.02 -8.27 -22.21
C ALA A 65 3.07 -7.07 -22.10
N ALA A 66 3.54 -5.90 -22.51
CA ALA A 66 2.75 -4.67 -22.55
C ALA A 66 2.08 -4.56 -23.93
N VAL A 67 0.76 -4.34 -23.96
CA VAL A 67 -0.01 -4.36 -25.21
C VAL A 67 -0.96 -3.17 -25.36
N HIS A 68 -0.99 -2.66 -26.60
CA HIS A 68 -1.93 -1.82 -27.31
C HIS A 68 -3.17 -2.53 -27.85
N ILE A 69 -4.34 -2.55 -27.21
CA ILE A 69 -5.52 -3.23 -27.79
C ILE A 69 -6.58 -2.22 -28.23
N LYS A 70 -7.08 -2.39 -29.46
CA LYS A 70 -8.30 -1.76 -29.98
C LYS A 70 -9.33 -2.83 -30.29
N GLY A 71 -10.59 -2.55 -30.04
CA GLY A 71 -11.67 -3.52 -30.25
C GLY A 71 -13.02 -3.02 -29.77
N ASP A 72 -14.03 -3.87 -29.94
CA ASP A 72 -15.40 -3.59 -29.51
C ASP A 72 -15.67 -4.23 -28.16
N LEU A 73 -16.19 -3.45 -27.21
CA LEU A 73 -16.65 -3.97 -25.92
C LEU A 73 -18.03 -4.62 -26.10
N VAL A 74 -18.13 -5.91 -25.79
CA VAL A 74 -19.35 -6.70 -25.96
C VAL A 74 -19.67 -7.50 -24.70
N GLU A 75 -20.92 -7.97 -24.59
CA GLU A 75 -21.28 -8.98 -23.60
C GLU A 75 -20.51 -10.27 -23.86
N SER A 76 -19.89 -10.80 -22.81
CA SER A 76 -19.16 -12.07 -22.94
C SER A 76 -20.15 -13.23 -23.07
N GLN A 77 -19.86 -14.14 -23.99
CA GLN A 77 -20.57 -15.42 -24.11
C GLN A 77 -20.07 -16.46 -23.09
N GLY A 78 -18.97 -16.17 -22.39
CA GLY A 78 -18.34 -17.06 -21.43
C GLY A 78 -18.91 -16.92 -20.01
N LYS A 79 -18.93 -18.04 -19.26
CA LYS A 79 -19.24 -18.00 -17.83
C LYS A 79 -18.05 -17.42 -17.07
N GLY A 80 -18.28 -16.42 -16.20
CA GLY A 80 -17.27 -15.89 -15.29
C GLY A 80 -16.84 -14.44 -15.54
N GLN A 81 -17.30 -13.82 -16.64
CA GLN A 81 -17.09 -12.41 -16.91
C GLN A 81 -18.34 -11.83 -17.59
N LYS A 82 -18.68 -10.57 -17.29
CA LYS A 82 -19.82 -9.88 -17.89
C LYS A 82 -19.49 -9.35 -19.29
N LEU A 83 -18.25 -8.89 -19.48
CA LEU A 83 -17.81 -8.16 -20.66
C LEU A 83 -16.51 -8.74 -21.21
N GLU A 84 -16.31 -8.61 -22.52
CA GLU A 84 -15.06 -8.91 -23.20
C GLU A 84 -14.84 -7.95 -24.38
N ILE A 85 -13.60 -7.89 -24.86
CA ILE A 85 -13.20 -7.05 -25.99
C ILE A 85 -12.96 -7.95 -27.20
N GLN A 86 -13.73 -7.78 -28.28
CA GLN A 86 -13.39 -8.40 -29.57
C GLN A 86 -12.28 -7.58 -30.22
N VAL A 87 -11.08 -8.15 -30.28
CA VAL A 87 -9.88 -7.43 -30.70
C VAL A 87 -9.89 -7.21 -32.20
N SER A 88 -9.87 -5.95 -32.63
CA SER A 88 -9.71 -5.56 -34.03
C SER A 88 -8.25 -5.23 -34.37
N SER A 89 -7.45 -4.81 -33.38
CA SER A 89 -6.02 -4.55 -33.56
C SER A 89 -5.29 -4.73 -32.24
N ILE A 90 -4.10 -5.34 -32.31
CA ILE A 90 -3.18 -5.49 -31.19
C ILE A 90 -1.78 -5.01 -31.60
N GLN A 91 -1.19 -4.16 -30.76
CA GLN A 91 0.18 -3.68 -30.87
C GLN A 91 0.98 -4.13 -29.64
N ILE A 92 2.13 -4.77 -29.85
CA ILE A 92 3.06 -5.05 -28.75
C ILE A 92 3.86 -3.79 -28.45
N LEU A 93 3.73 -3.27 -27.22
CA LEU A 93 4.44 -2.08 -26.74
C LEU A 93 5.77 -2.43 -26.07
N GLY A 94 5.86 -3.62 -25.49
CA GLY A 94 7.06 -4.13 -24.86
C GLY A 94 6.96 -5.64 -24.66
N ASP A 95 7.98 -6.36 -25.10
CA ASP A 95 8.06 -7.81 -24.96
C ASP A 95 8.36 -8.21 -23.50
N SER A 96 8.03 -9.46 -23.17
CA SER A 96 8.34 -10.07 -21.88
C SER A 96 8.84 -11.49 -22.11
N HIS A 97 10.15 -11.71 -21.99
CA HIS A 97 10.73 -13.03 -22.24
C HIS A 97 10.39 -13.99 -21.09
N PRO A 98 9.74 -15.15 -21.36
CA PRO A 98 9.35 -16.09 -20.31
C PRO A 98 10.51 -16.61 -19.47
N ASP A 99 11.72 -16.72 -20.05
CA ASP A 99 12.90 -17.23 -19.33
C ASP A 99 13.56 -16.18 -18.43
N GLU A 100 13.31 -14.89 -18.68
CA GLU A 100 13.89 -13.78 -17.93
C GLU A 100 12.92 -13.19 -16.91
N TYR A 101 11.60 -13.26 -17.17
CA TYR A 101 10.60 -12.66 -16.30
C TYR A 101 10.39 -13.48 -15.02
N PRO A 102 10.73 -12.97 -13.82
CA PRO A 102 10.71 -13.78 -12.61
C PRO A 102 9.29 -14.10 -12.11
N ILE A 103 8.31 -13.25 -12.40
CA ILE A 103 6.92 -13.40 -11.93
C ILE A 103 6.10 -14.21 -12.93
N GLN A 104 6.48 -15.47 -13.09
CA GLN A 104 5.73 -16.44 -13.87
C GLN A 104 4.31 -16.65 -13.32
N PRO A 105 3.32 -17.08 -14.14
CA PRO A 105 1.92 -17.27 -13.74
C PRO A 105 1.73 -18.53 -12.87
N LYS A 106 2.46 -18.59 -11.76
CA LYS A 106 2.45 -19.63 -10.73
C LYS A 106 2.45 -19.00 -9.35
N LYS A 107 2.19 -19.80 -8.32
CA LYS A 107 2.30 -19.34 -6.93
C LYS A 107 3.77 -19.09 -6.59
N HIS A 108 4.04 -17.95 -5.96
CA HIS A 108 5.36 -17.58 -5.42
C HIS A 108 5.25 -17.39 -3.91
N SER A 109 6.35 -17.65 -3.19
CA SER A 109 6.42 -17.32 -1.76
C SER A 109 6.51 -15.80 -1.55
N PHE A 110 6.16 -15.34 -0.35
CA PHE A 110 6.32 -13.91 -0.04
C PHE A 110 7.79 -13.51 0.10
N GLU A 111 8.67 -14.44 0.49
CA GLU A 111 10.12 -14.26 0.53
C GLU A 111 10.67 -13.93 -0.87
N PHE A 112 10.32 -14.75 -1.86
CA PHE A 112 10.71 -14.51 -3.26
C PHE A 112 10.18 -13.16 -3.78
N LEU A 113 8.94 -12.81 -3.42
CA LEU A 113 8.35 -11.53 -3.81
C LEU A 113 8.97 -10.34 -3.08
N ARG A 114 9.54 -10.51 -1.88
CA ARG A 114 10.33 -9.48 -1.19
C ARG A 114 11.66 -9.25 -1.90
N GLU A 115 12.34 -10.30 -2.36
CA GLU A 115 13.56 -10.19 -3.17
C GLU A 115 13.29 -9.49 -4.52
N ASN A 116 12.10 -9.68 -5.07
CA ASN A 116 11.65 -9.05 -6.33
C ASN A 116 10.70 -7.86 -6.10
N ALA A 117 10.98 -7.02 -5.09
CA ALA A 117 10.09 -5.94 -4.67
C ALA A 117 9.71 -4.95 -5.79
N HIS A 118 10.62 -4.70 -6.73
CA HIS A 118 10.41 -3.83 -7.89
C HIS A 118 9.36 -4.36 -8.88
N LEU A 119 9.05 -5.66 -8.85
CA LEU A 119 8.05 -6.29 -9.73
C LEU A 119 6.83 -6.81 -8.97
N ARG A 120 6.91 -7.05 -7.66
CA ARG A 120 5.86 -7.75 -6.90
C ARG A 120 4.47 -7.12 -7.00
N THR A 121 4.37 -5.80 -7.19
CA THR A 121 3.09 -5.08 -7.37
C THR A 121 2.35 -5.50 -8.65
N ARG A 122 3.03 -6.20 -9.57
CA ARG A 122 2.41 -6.90 -10.69
C ARG A 122 1.76 -8.22 -10.28
N THR A 123 1.74 -8.63 -9.02
CA THR A 123 0.94 -9.78 -8.55
C THR A 123 -0.39 -9.32 -7.97
N SER A 124 -1.41 -10.17 -8.02
CA SER A 124 -2.74 -9.86 -7.48
C SER A 124 -2.67 -9.38 -6.03
N THR A 125 -1.98 -10.12 -5.16
CA THR A 125 -1.85 -9.79 -3.73
C THR A 125 -1.23 -8.42 -3.48
N PHE A 126 -0.05 -8.14 -4.02
CA PHE A 126 0.59 -6.86 -3.75
C PHE A 126 -0.08 -5.70 -4.48
N SER A 127 -0.75 -5.94 -5.63
CA SER A 127 -1.57 -4.90 -6.25
C SER A 127 -2.75 -4.50 -5.36
N ALA A 128 -3.45 -5.47 -4.76
CA ALA A 128 -4.55 -5.22 -3.83
C ALA A 128 -4.07 -4.49 -2.56
N VAL A 129 -2.96 -4.96 -1.97
CA VAL A 129 -2.35 -4.31 -0.80
C VAL A 129 -1.97 -2.85 -1.09
N MET A 130 -1.41 -2.56 -2.28
CA MET A 130 -1.00 -1.20 -2.62
C MET A 130 -2.18 -0.28 -2.95
N ARG A 131 -3.22 -0.77 -3.64
CA ARG A 131 -4.47 -0.01 -3.84
C ARG A 131 -5.18 0.29 -2.52
N LEU A 132 -5.24 -0.70 -1.62
CA LEU A 132 -5.80 -0.52 -0.29
C LEU A 132 -4.97 0.48 0.54
N ARG A 133 -3.64 0.38 0.53
CA ARG A 133 -2.75 1.35 1.19
C ARG A 133 -2.97 2.76 0.66
N SER A 134 -3.09 2.94 -0.65
CA SER A 134 -3.40 4.24 -1.27
C SER A 134 -4.72 4.81 -0.78
N SER A 135 -5.75 3.96 -0.70
CA SER A 135 -7.10 4.37 -0.26
C SER A 135 -7.13 4.70 1.23
N LEU A 136 -6.41 3.95 2.07
CA LEU A 136 -6.19 4.27 3.49
C LEU A 136 -5.50 5.63 3.64
N SER A 137 -4.41 5.88 2.90
CA SER A 137 -3.71 7.17 2.94
C SER A 137 -4.64 8.34 2.57
N PHE A 138 -5.45 8.17 1.53
CA PHE A 138 -6.45 9.18 1.14
C PHE A 138 -7.51 9.38 2.23
N ALA A 139 -8.05 8.30 2.81
CA ALA A 139 -9.05 8.36 3.87
C ALA A 139 -8.53 9.10 5.11
N ILE A 140 -7.26 8.92 5.46
CA ILE A 140 -6.59 9.64 6.54
C ILE A 140 -6.60 11.14 6.27
N HIS A 141 -6.11 11.57 5.10
CA HIS A 141 -6.11 12.99 4.73
C HIS A 141 -7.53 13.57 4.67
N LYS A 142 -8.48 12.81 4.12
CA LYS A 142 -9.90 13.21 4.07
C LYS A 142 -10.45 13.44 5.47
N TYR A 143 -10.26 12.48 6.38
CA TYR A 143 -10.73 12.58 7.77
C TYR A 143 -10.21 13.84 8.45
N PHE A 144 -8.90 14.05 8.45
CA PHE A 144 -8.31 15.20 9.13
C PHE A 144 -8.75 16.53 8.51
N ASN A 145 -8.82 16.61 7.18
CA ASN A 145 -9.28 17.80 6.48
C ASN A 145 -10.75 18.14 6.79
N GLU A 146 -11.64 17.13 6.79
CA GLU A 146 -13.06 17.32 7.12
C GLU A 146 -13.29 17.69 8.60
N ASN A 147 -12.38 17.31 9.49
CA ASN A 147 -12.43 17.62 10.92
C ASN A 147 -11.65 18.90 11.31
N GLY A 148 -11.21 19.68 10.32
CA GLY A 148 -10.60 20.99 10.51
C GLY A 148 -9.14 20.95 10.98
N PHE A 149 -8.42 19.87 10.71
CA PHE A 149 -6.98 19.79 10.97
C PHE A 149 -6.16 20.35 9.80
N TYR A 150 -5.02 20.95 10.11
CA TYR A 150 -4.03 21.37 9.11
C TYR A 150 -2.94 20.31 8.95
N TYR A 151 -2.70 19.90 7.70
CA TYR A 151 -1.57 19.03 7.39
C TYR A 151 -0.26 19.84 7.48
N MET A 152 0.72 19.33 8.22
CA MET A 152 2.03 19.95 8.31
C MET A 152 3.16 18.96 8.04
N HIS A 153 4.28 19.48 7.53
CA HIS A 153 5.51 18.74 7.31
C HIS A 153 6.50 19.08 8.42
N THR A 154 6.73 18.13 9.31
CA THR A 154 7.78 18.22 10.35
C THR A 154 9.17 17.91 9.75
N PRO A 155 10.25 18.46 10.33
CA PRO A 155 11.60 18.20 9.86
C PRO A 155 11.98 16.72 10.05
N ILE A 156 12.59 16.13 9.02
CA ILE A 156 13.08 14.75 9.07
C ILE A 156 14.50 14.67 9.67
N ILE A 157 15.36 15.64 9.32
CA ILE A 157 16.68 15.76 9.92
C ILE A 157 16.54 16.57 11.20
N THR A 158 16.96 15.99 12.32
CA THR A 158 16.81 16.58 13.64
C THR A 158 18.12 16.53 14.42
N GLY A 159 18.30 17.50 15.32
CA GLY A 159 19.36 17.47 16.34
C GLY A 159 18.82 17.05 17.72
N SER A 160 17.58 16.56 17.78
CA SER A 160 16.85 16.23 18.99
C SER A 160 16.34 14.79 18.93
N ASP A 161 16.32 14.12 20.07
CA ASP A 161 15.68 12.81 20.24
C ASP A 161 14.31 13.03 20.90
N ALA A 162 13.24 12.78 20.15
CA ALA A 162 11.86 13.00 20.60
C ALA A 162 11.34 11.91 21.55
N GLU A 163 11.79 10.66 21.38
CA GLU A 163 11.31 9.52 22.18
C GLU A 163 12.28 9.13 23.31
N GLY A 164 13.52 9.66 23.30
CA GLY A 164 14.48 9.54 24.40
C GLY A 164 14.97 8.10 24.67
N ALA A 165 14.69 7.18 23.75
CA ALA A 165 14.76 5.74 24.01
C ALA A 165 15.40 4.91 22.87
N GLY A 166 15.80 5.53 21.75
CA GLY A 166 16.16 4.81 20.54
C GLY A 166 17.58 5.06 20.02
N GLU A 167 18.15 4.04 19.38
CA GLU A 167 19.24 4.25 18.43
C GLU A 167 18.67 5.01 17.21
N MET A 168 19.24 6.18 16.89
CA MET A 168 18.83 6.99 15.73
C MET A 168 19.86 6.86 14.59
N PHE A 169 19.42 6.98 13.34
CA PHE A 169 20.34 7.01 12.21
C PHE A 169 21.01 8.39 12.10
N ARG A 170 22.33 8.43 12.23
CA ARG A 170 23.10 9.67 12.03
C ARG A 170 23.10 10.10 10.57
N VAL A 171 22.85 11.39 10.35
CA VAL A 171 22.94 12.06 9.05
C VAL A 171 24.12 13.03 9.12
N SER A 172 25.13 12.80 8.28
CA SER A 172 26.37 13.59 8.27
C SER A 172 26.91 13.72 6.86
N ALA A 173 27.49 14.88 6.55
CA ALA A 173 28.23 15.11 5.31
C ALA A 173 29.75 14.99 5.50
N LEU A 174 30.22 14.67 6.70
CA LEU A 174 31.64 14.48 6.99
C LEU A 174 32.18 13.23 6.30
N ASP A 175 33.47 13.28 5.95
CA ASP A 175 34.16 12.10 5.41
C ASP A 175 34.23 11.00 6.49
N ALA A 176 33.72 9.81 6.17
CA ALA A 176 33.65 8.70 7.11
C ALA A 176 35.01 8.10 7.50
N LYS A 177 36.05 8.32 6.68
CA LYS A 177 37.42 7.81 6.92
C LYS A 177 38.32 8.86 7.53
N ASN A 178 38.14 10.12 7.17
CA ASN A 178 38.96 11.24 7.61
C ASN A 178 38.09 12.47 7.97
N PRO A 179 37.26 12.38 9.01
CA PRO A 179 36.47 13.52 9.47
C PRO A 179 37.39 14.61 10.05
N PRO A 180 37.01 15.89 9.98
CA PRO A 180 37.74 16.93 10.68
C PRO A 180 37.68 16.64 12.18
N LEU A 181 38.81 16.81 12.86
CA LEU A 181 38.93 16.59 14.29
C LEU A 181 39.12 17.91 15.05
N THR A 182 38.66 17.92 16.29
CA THR A 182 38.99 18.94 17.30
C THR A 182 40.41 18.71 17.86
N ASP A 183 40.94 19.68 18.61
CA ASP A 183 42.30 19.61 19.18
C ASP A 183 42.49 18.43 20.16
N ASP A 184 41.39 17.92 20.72
CA ASP A 184 41.35 16.74 21.60
C ASP A 184 41.16 15.41 20.82
N GLY A 185 41.08 15.45 19.49
CA GLY A 185 41.02 14.28 18.62
C GLY A 185 39.62 13.71 18.39
N HIS A 186 38.56 14.35 18.89
CA HIS A 186 37.17 13.98 18.58
C HIS A 186 36.70 14.53 17.24
N VAL A 187 35.62 13.97 16.67
CA VAL A 187 35.02 14.50 15.44
C VAL A 187 34.45 15.90 15.69
N ASP A 188 34.88 16.87 14.88
CA ASP A 188 34.44 18.25 14.95
C ASP A 188 33.12 18.44 14.19
N TYR A 189 32.00 18.09 14.83
CA TYR A 189 30.67 18.25 14.25
C TYR A 189 30.26 19.70 13.98
N LYS A 190 31.00 20.70 14.51
CA LYS A 190 30.78 22.10 14.11
C LYS A 190 31.12 22.33 12.63
N LYS A 191 31.91 21.45 12.02
CA LYS A 191 32.25 21.44 10.60
C LYS A 191 31.36 20.52 9.77
N ASP A 192 30.38 19.84 10.38
CA ASP A 192 29.36 19.12 9.63
C ASP A 192 28.38 20.12 8.98
N PHE A 193 27.53 19.63 8.06
CA PHE A 193 26.64 20.44 7.25
C PHE A 193 25.73 21.37 8.07
N PHE A 194 25.20 20.89 9.19
CA PHE A 194 24.31 21.65 10.08
C PHE A 194 25.04 22.33 11.24
N GLY A 195 26.37 22.25 11.30
CA GLY A 195 27.18 22.79 12.40
C GLY A 195 26.97 22.12 13.76
N LYS A 196 26.31 20.96 13.78
CA LYS A 196 26.07 20.10 14.95
C LYS A 196 25.79 18.68 14.47
N GLU A 197 25.78 17.73 15.40
CA GLU A 197 25.34 16.37 15.11
C GLU A 197 23.84 16.34 14.78
N THR A 198 23.49 15.55 13.76
CA THR A 198 22.12 15.41 13.27
C THR A 198 21.78 13.96 12.95
N ASN A 199 20.50 13.64 13.09
CA ASN A 199 19.94 12.29 12.93
C ASN A 199 18.65 12.33 12.11
N LEU A 200 18.17 11.17 11.67
CA LEU A 200 16.82 10.99 11.16
C LEU A 200 15.83 10.88 12.33
N THR A 201 14.72 11.59 12.25
CA THR A 201 13.73 11.67 13.33
C THR A 201 13.00 10.34 13.56
N VAL A 202 12.71 10.07 14.83
CA VAL A 202 11.84 8.98 15.29
C VAL A 202 10.37 9.39 15.31
N SER A 203 10.09 10.69 15.44
CA SER A 203 8.74 11.27 15.57
C SER A 203 8.76 12.77 15.28
N GLY A 204 7.67 13.31 14.72
CA GLY A 204 7.46 14.75 14.53
C GLY A 204 6.68 15.42 15.67
N GLN A 205 6.40 14.70 16.75
CA GLN A 205 5.48 15.13 17.82
C GLN A 205 5.88 16.48 18.43
N LEU A 206 7.15 16.64 18.80
CA LEU A 206 7.61 17.88 19.46
C LEU A 206 7.41 19.11 18.58
N GLU A 207 7.66 19.00 17.27
CA GLU A 207 7.38 20.08 16.34
C GLU A 207 5.87 20.28 16.12
N ALA A 208 5.07 19.21 16.11
CA ALA A 208 3.61 19.29 15.98
C ALA A 208 2.97 20.05 17.15
N GLU A 209 3.46 19.89 18.38
CA GLU A 209 3.00 20.65 19.55
C GLU A 209 3.14 22.17 19.33
N THR A 210 4.27 22.62 18.76
CA THR A 210 4.48 24.06 18.49
C THR A 210 3.47 24.62 17.50
N TYR A 211 3.07 23.82 16.50
CA TYR A 211 2.07 24.22 15.50
C TYR A 211 0.66 24.15 16.07
N ALA A 212 0.33 23.14 16.88
CA ALA A 212 -0.97 23.02 17.54
C ALA A 212 -1.30 24.26 18.39
N MET A 213 -0.30 24.86 19.06
CA MET A 213 -0.47 26.11 19.81
C MET A 213 -0.88 27.32 18.95
N SER A 214 -0.70 27.26 17.63
CA SER A 214 -1.03 28.36 16.70
C SER A 214 -2.20 28.05 15.76
N LEU A 215 -2.34 26.79 15.34
CA LEU A 215 -3.33 26.32 14.36
C LEU A 215 -4.46 25.52 15.00
N GLY A 216 -4.40 25.25 16.31
CA GLY A 216 -5.39 24.52 17.07
C GLY A 216 -5.34 23.01 16.84
N LYS A 217 -5.47 22.56 15.59
CA LYS A 217 -5.47 21.14 15.20
C LYS A 217 -4.52 20.91 14.04
N VAL A 218 -3.51 20.06 14.23
CA VAL A 218 -2.55 19.71 13.19
C VAL A 218 -2.35 18.20 13.11
N TYR A 219 -1.83 17.72 11.99
CA TYR A 219 -1.34 16.36 11.91
C TYR A 219 -0.12 16.27 10.99
N THR A 220 0.77 15.36 11.33
CA THR A 220 1.85 14.92 10.45
C THR A 220 1.40 13.67 9.68
N PHE A 221 2.02 13.47 8.53
CA PHE A 221 1.98 12.22 7.78
C PHE A 221 3.30 12.15 7.02
N GLY A 222 4.28 11.48 7.59
CA GLY A 222 5.66 11.51 7.11
C GLY A 222 6.45 10.26 7.49
N PRO A 223 7.64 10.07 6.89
CA PRO A 223 8.52 8.96 7.24
C PRO A 223 9.18 9.20 8.60
N THR A 224 9.35 8.12 9.35
CA THR A 224 10.12 8.08 10.61
C THR A 224 11.04 6.86 10.61
N PHE A 225 12.09 6.93 11.44
CA PHE A 225 13.19 5.99 11.38
C PHE A 225 13.58 5.48 12.76
N ARG A 226 13.88 4.20 12.88
CA ARG A 226 14.41 3.58 14.11
C ARG A 226 15.61 2.71 13.76
N ALA A 227 16.75 2.96 14.39
CA ALA A 227 18.00 2.23 14.10
C ALA A 227 18.20 0.99 14.98
N GLU A 228 17.20 0.63 15.80
CA GLU A 228 17.23 -0.58 16.61
C GLU A 228 17.54 -1.82 15.76
N ASN A 229 18.52 -2.62 16.20
CA ASN A 229 18.87 -3.88 15.55
C ASN A 229 17.82 -4.98 15.83
N SER A 230 16.63 -4.82 15.25
CA SER A 230 15.46 -5.66 15.50
C SER A 230 14.95 -6.29 14.21
N ASN A 231 15.32 -7.56 13.98
CA ASN A 231 14.85 -8.33 12.81
C ASN A 231 13.64 -9.20 13.17
N THR A 232 12.46 -8.60 13.23
CA THR A 232 11.19 -9.30 13.46
C THR A 232 10.25 -9.14 12.26
N SER A 233 9.18 -9.93 12.21
CA SER A 233 8.16 -9.83 11.15
C SER A 233 7.33 -8.54 11.19
N ARG A 234 7.51 -7.69 12.21
CA ARG A 234 6.69 -6.50 12.46
C ARG A 234 7.49 -5.19 12.56
N HIS A 235 8.82 -5.24 12.58
CA HIS A 235 9.65 -4.04 12.67
C HIS A 235 10.21 -3.64 11.31
N LEU A 236 10.24 -2.32 11.07
CA LEU A 236 10.88 -1.69 9.93
C LEU A 236 11.78 -0.58 10.44
N ALA A 237 12.95 -0.42 9.83
CA ALA A 237 13.86 0.69 10.15
C ALA A 237 13.37 2.04 9.58
N GLU A 238 12.55 1.98 8.53
CA GLU A 238 11.86 3.12 7.91
C GLU A 238 10.37 2.78 7.79
N PHE A 239 9.53 3.62 8.38
CA PHE A 239 8.07 3.48 8.31
C PHE A 239 7.43 4.86 8.26
N TRP A 240 6.09 4.91 8.15
CA TRP A 240 5.35 6.16 8.07
C TRP A 240 4.48 6.32 9.30
N MET A 241 4.58 7.47 9.94
CA MET A 241 3.75 7.84 11.09
C MET A 241 2.73 8.90 10.69
N ILE A 242 1.58 8.83 11.36
CA ILE A 242 0.51 9.82 11.29
C ILE A 242 0.30 10.30 12.72
N GLU A 243 0.63 11.56 12.98
CA GLU A 243 0.71 12.11 14.34
C GLU A 243 -0.19 13.35 14.43
N PRO A 244 -1.46 13.21 14.86
CA PRO A 244 -2.33 14.34 15.14
C PRO A 244 -2.01 14.96 16.50
N GLU A 245 -2.05 16.29 16.56
CA GLU A 245 -1.85 17.07 17.78
C GLU A 245 -2.94 18.16 17.89
N VAL A 246 -3.57 18.28 19.07
CA VAL A 246 -4.75 19.13 19.25
C VAL A 246 -4.64 19.96 20.53
N ALA A 247 -4.64 21.29 20.37
CA ALA A 247 -4.71 22.22 21.49
C ALA A 247 -6.00 22.05 22.29
N PHE A 248 -5.88 22.19 23.61
CA PHE A 248 -6.99 22.06 24.57
C PHE A 248 -7.65 20.67 24.66
N MET A 249 -7.03 19.64 24.08
CA MET A 249 -7.50 18.26 24.19
C MET A 249 -6.85 17.55 25.38
N ASP A 250 -7.66 16.89 26.20
CA ASP A 250 -7.18 16.00 27.26
C ASP A 250 -7.08 14.56 26.78
N LEU A 251 -6.66 13.65 27.67
CA LEU A 251 -6.52 12.23 27.32
C LEU A 251 -7.85 11.57 26.92
N ALA A 252 -8.97 11.98 27.51
CA ALA A 252 -10.27 11.42 27.18
C ALA A 252 -10.68 11.81 25.75
N GLY A 253 -10.51 13.09 25.40
CA GLY A 253 -10.71 13.59 24.04
C GLY A 253 -9.74 12.96 23.04
N ASN A 254 -8.50 12.68 23.42
CA ASN A 254 -7.54 12.00 22.55
C ASN A 254 -7.95 10.54 22.26
N MET A 255 -8.50 9.84 23.25
CA MET A 255 -9.08 8.50 23.04
C MET A 255 -10.32 8.55 22.14
N ASP A 256 -11.19 9.55 22.31
CA ASP A 256 -12.34 9.77 21.41
C ASP A 256 -11.88 10.01 19.97
N LEU A 257 -10.89 10.89 19.78
CA LEU A 257 -10.31 11.20 18.47
C LEU A 257 -9.71 9.96 17.81
N ALA A 258 -8.91 9.18 18.54
CA ALA A 258 -8.28 7.98 18.02
C ALA A 258 -9.31 6.92 17.57
N GLU A 259 -10.35 6.70 18.38
CA GLU A 259 -11.43 5.76 18.05
C GLU A 259 -12.21 6.23 16.81
N ASP A 260 -12.65 7.48 16.78
CA ASP A 260 -13.40 8.07 15.66
C ASP A 260 -12.59 8.04 14.35
N PHE A 261 -11.31 8.43 14.41
CA PHE A 261 -10.37 8.38 13.29
C PHE A 261 -10.24 6.97 12.71
N MET A 262 -9.96 5.97 13.55
CA MET A 262 -9.80 4.59 13.11
C MET A 262 -11.09 4.06 12.48
N LYS A 263 -12.25 4.31 13.11
CA LYS A 263 -13.55 3.89 12.59
C LYS A 263 -13.87 4.55 11.24
N SER A 264 -13.60 5.84 11.09
CA SER A 264 -13.83 6.57 9.84
C SER A 264 -12.96 6.02 8.70
N VAL A 265 -11.66 5.82 8.94
CA VAL A 265 -10.73 5.30 7.91
C VAL A 265 -11.08 3.86 7.50
N LEU A 266 -11.45 3.01 8.46
CA LEU A 266 -11.88 1.63 8.19
C LEU A 266 -13.22 1.57 7.45
N SER A 267 -14.17 2.43 7.81
CA SER A 267 -15.46 2.55 7.11
C SER A 267 -15.26 2.97 5.66
N TYR A 268 -14.35 3.90 5.40
CA TYR A 268 -14.03 4.36 4.05
C TYR A 268 -13.58 3.20 3.16
N VAL A 269 -12.65 2.35 3.61
CA VAL A 269 -12.16 1.24 2.78
C VAL A 269 -13.17 0.10 2.63
N LEU A 270 -14.05 -0.11 3.62
CA LEU A 270 -15.18 -1.05 3.48
C LEU A 270 -16.12 -0.64 2.34
N GLU A 271 -16.35 0.66 2.17
CA GLU A 271 -17.21 1.21 1.12
C GLU A 271 -16.50 1.25 -0.25
N HIS A 272 -15.23 1.66 -0.29
CA HIS A 272 -14.55 2.02 -1.54
C HIS A 272 -13.59 0.94 -2.09
N ASN A 273 -13.24 -0.09 -1.31
CA ASN A 273 -12.22 -1.09 -1.69
C ASN A 273 -12.72 -2.54 -1.61
N ARG A 274 -14.03 -2.75 -1.78
CA ARG A 274 -14.68 -4.05 -1.60
C ARG A 274 -14.01 -5.20 -2.36
N GLU A 275 -13.72 -5.04 -3.65
CA GLU A 275 -13.11 -6.09 -4.47
C GLU A 275 -11.73 -6.52 -3.96
N ASP A 276 -10.90 -5.54 -3.56
CA ASP A 276 -9.57 -5.81 -3.01
C ASP A 276 -9.66 -6.48 -1.62
N LEU A 277 -10.61 -6.04 -0.78
CA LEU A 277 -10.87 -6.65 0.53
C LEU A 277 -11.36 -8.09 0.42
N GLU A 278 -12.30 -8.36 -0.49
CA GLU A 278 -12.82 -9.71 -0.74
C GLU A 278 -11.70 -10.64 -1.26
N PHE A 279 -10.83 -10.15 -2.15
CA PHE A 279 -9.66 -10.91 -2.59
C PHE A 279 -8.70 -11.24 -1.43
N LEU A 280 -8.37 -10.24 -0.60
CA LEU A 280 -7.44 -10.40 0.53
C LEU A 280 -8.02 -11.30 1.63
N GLU A 281 -9.32 -11.22 1.87
CA GLU A 281 -10.06 -12.10 2.77
C GLU A 281 -9.97 -13.55 2.31
N ASN A 282 -10.34 -13.83 1.06
CA ASN A 282 -10.26 -15.19 0.51
C ASN A 282 -8.84 -15.76 0.59
N ARG A 283 -7.83 -14.94 0.28
CA ARG A 283 -6.41 -15.30 0.41
C ARG A 283 -6.04 -15.64 1.86
N LEU A 284 -6.55 -14.89 2.84
CA LEU A 284 -6.31 -15.16 4.26
C LEU A 284 -6.99 -16.46 4.71
N LEU A 285 -8.26 -16.66 4.33
CA LEU A 285 -9.00 -17.89 4.64
C LEU A 285 -8.31 -19.14 4.06
N ASP A 286 -7.76 -19.04 2.85
CA ASP A 286 -6.99 -20.13 2.24
C ASP A 286 -5.68 -20.43 2.98
N GLU A 287 -5.04 -19.40 3.55
CA GLU A 287 -3.86 -19.59 4.40
C GLU A 287 -4.23 -20.29 5.71
N GLU A 288 -5.33 -19.88 6.34
CA GLU A 288 -5.81 -20.42 7.62
C GLU A 288 -6.25 -21.88 7.54
N LYS A 289 -6.73 -22.36 6.38
CA LYS A 289 -7.02 -23.79 6.15
C LYS A 289 -5.83 -24.69 6.46
N ASN A 290 -4.61 -24.19 6.30
CA ASN A 290 -3.37 -24.94 6.56
C ASN A 290 -2.89 -24.83 8.01
N LYS A 291 -3.52 -23.99 8.84
CA LYS A 291 -3.17 -23.82 10.26
C LYS A 291 -3.95 -24.81 11.14
N PRO A 292 -3.38 -25.25 12.29
CA PRO A 292 -4.12 -25.95 13.33
C PRO A 292 -5.37 -25.16 13.75
N GLN A 293 -6.46 -25.84 14.12
CA GLN A 293 -7.73 -25.18 14.46
C GLN A 293 -7.56 -24.13 15.57
N ALA A 294 -6.70 -24.38 16.56
CA ALA A 294 -6.41 -23.46 17.66
C ALA A 294 -5.66 -22.18 17.24
N GLU A 295 -5.07 -22.15 16.04
CA GLU A 295 -4.33 -21.00 15.50
C GLU A 295 -5.10 -20.25 14.41
N ARG A 296 -6.31 -20.71 14.06
CA ARG A 296 -7.18 -20.04 13.09
C ARG A 296 -7.86 -18.86 13.74
N SER A 297 -8.03 -17.78 12.99
CA SER A 297 -8.87 -16.68 13.44
C SER A 297 -10.34 -17.09 13.48
N GLU A 298 -11.06 -16.61 14.48
CA GLU A 298 -12.51 -16.80 14.60
C GLU A 298 -13.29 -15.96 13.59
N MET A 299 -12.81 -14.75 13.29
CA MET A 299 -13.43 -13.82 12.34
C MET A 299 -12.64 -13.73 11.03
N SER A 300 -13.37 -13.58 9.92
CA SER A 300 -12.80 -13.24 8.61
C SER A 300 -12.20 -11.82 8.60
N LEU A 301 -11.50 -11.44 7.52
CA LEU A 301 -10.88 -10.11 7.44
C LEU A 301 -11.93 -8.99 7.48
N ILE A 302 -12.96 -9.07 6.65
CA ILE A 302 -14.02 -8.06 6.57
C ILE A 302 -14.85 -8.06 7.86
N GLU A 303 -15.13 -9.24 8.44
CA GLU A 303 -15.81 -9.35 9.73
C GLU A 303 -15.02 -8.65 10.85
N LYS A 304 -13.70 -8.80 10.91
CA LYS A 304 -12.85 -8.08 11.87
C LYS A 304 -12.94 -6.57 11.70
N ILE A 305 -12.86 -6.09 10.45
CA ILE A 305 -12.91 -4.64 10.19
C ILE A 305 -14.28 -4.09 10.62
N LYS A 306 -15.37 -4.78 10.26
CA LYS A 306 -16.73 -4.42 10.71
C LYS A 306 -16.88 -4.48 12.22
N PHE A 307 -16.34 -5.50 12.87
CA PHE A 307 -16.36 -5.61 14.33
C PHE A 307 -15.71 -4.38 14.99
N VAL A 308 -14.56 -3.92 14.48
CA VAL A 308 -13.91 -2.70 14.97
C VAL A 308 -14.77 -1.45 14.72
N VAL A 309 -15.38 -1.33 13.54
CA VAL A 309 -16.23 -0.18 13.19
C VAL A 309 -17.50 -0.13 14.05
N ASP A 310 -18.16 -1.26 14.24
CA ASP A 310 -19.51 -1.36 14.82
C ASP A 310 -19.51 -1.38 16.36
N ASN A 311 -18.35 -1.54 17.01
CA ASN A 311 -18.24 -1.67 18.46
C ASN A 311 -17.45 -0.52 19.09
N ASN A 312 -17.80 -0.15 20.32
CA ASN A 312 -17.05 0.84 21.09
C ASN A 312 -15.78 0.24 21.68
N PHE A 313 -14.69 1.00 21.65
CA PHE A 313 -13.41 0.54 22.16
C PHE A 313 -13.45 0.47 23.68
N LYS A 314 -12.96 -0.63 24.24
CA LYS A 314 -12.86 -0.77 25.70
C LYS A 314 -11.70 0.08 26.22
N ARG A 315 -12.01 0.97 27.16
CA ARG A 315 -11.01 1.76 27.90
C ARG A 315 -10.67 1.02 29.17
N VAL A 316 -9.46 0.47 29.22
CA VAL A 316 -8.97 -0.34 30.34
C VAL A 316 -7.75 0.37 30.90
N SER A 317 -7.74 0.59 32.21
CA SER A 317 -6.55 1.17 32.86
C SER A 317 -5.39 0.18 32.80
N TYR A 318 -4.15 0.67 32.83
CA TYR A 318 -2.97 -0.20 32.90
C TYR A 318 -3.07 -1.19 34.07
N THR A 319 -3.50 -0.74 35.25
CA THR A 319 -3.66 -1.58 36.45
C THR A 319 -4.67 -2.71 36.22
N GLU A 320 -5.83 -2.39 35.65
CA GLU A 320 -6.85 -3.39 35.33
C GLU A 320 -6.35 -4.40 34.30
N ALA A 321 -5.63 -3.95 33.28
CA ALA A 321 -5.03 -4.85 32.29
C ALA A 321 -4.05 -5.85 32.91
N ILE A 322 -3.22 -5.39 33.86
CA ILE A 322 -2.30 -6.28 34.61
C ILE A 322 -3.06 -7.30 35.46
N ASP A 323 -4.17 -6.91 36.08
CA ASP A 323 -4.96 -7.82 36.90
C ASP A 323 -5.71 -8.85 36.04
N ILE A 324 -6.14 -8.49 34.83
CA ILE A 324 -6.69 -9.44 33.84
C ILE A 324 -5.64 -10.47 33.43
N LEU A 325 -4.40 -10.04 33.13
CA LEU A 325 -3.33 -10.92 32.63
C LEU A 325 -2.76 -11.89 33.68
N LYS A 326 -2.97 -11.62 34.97
CA LYS A 326 -2.51 -12.50 36.06
C LYS A 326 -3.41 -13.74 36.25
N ASN A 327 -4.65 -13.69 35.77
CA ASN A 327 -5.62 -14.78 35.85
C ASN A 327 -5.53 -15.69 34.62
#